data_AF-A0A2M9IAK2-F1
#
_entry.id   AF-A0A2M9IAK2-F1
#
_cell.length_a   1.000
_cell.length_b   1.000
_cell.length_c   1.000
_cell.angle_alpha   90.00
_cell.angle_beta   90.00
_cell.angle_gamma   90.00
#
_symmetry.space_group_name_H-M   'P 1'
#
loop_
_entity.id
_entity.type
_entity.pdbx_description
1 polymer ?
#
loop_
_entity_poly.entity_id
_entity_poly.type
_entity_poly.pdbx_seq_one_letter_code
_entity_poly.pdbx_strand_id
1 'polypeptide(L)'
;MTLPAPAHPVVPVTLDLRDFQRVPRSTDECVALWDRLEPAVVTVDPLAGPRVRIDLGDEGEVGIWFLDPATAPRPLGAGTRFAIRGVLEPPEVRHACTSCRAAGTTTYAPYRCAGCDEDRRTGRVCEAHAVFLDGGLRASCPHHVPECRCGTKAAAWCSGVRCRGRRAWCRTHLRGHPADATVSYCADCYDERFPVCERDGCRGTGYIRCEHRTLSAMKACGRRVCVEHAQRWQVYGPYSRGVALCSLHHQELRSTPPEGLIDIVLAGTVARAKGHRGQSASRRRVQLPRISIVRHILINTRRTVLDMEAIDRLFTGLEQRLRDRTPRDATVSAALELLAGHRPSRQEDIKRFREQHIEGRGHFDRLVQELRLTGRHQLADAVEFSDFRPRSRILFVKVPQQLQGSFIGTGGATIKRLRQRVGVEIKLERG
;
A
#
# COMPACT_ATOMS: atom_id res chain seq x y z
N MET A 1 89.99 -15.14 -19.14
CA MET A 1 88.53 -14.98 -18.95
C MET A 1 87.93 -14.57 -20.28
N THR A 2 87.34 -15.51 -21.00
CA THR A 2 86.68 -15.27 -22.29
C THR A 2 85.30 -14.67 -22.02
N LEU A 3 85.05 -13.45 -22.51
CA LEU A 3 83.73 -12.83 -22.45
C LEU A 3 82.72 -13.71 -23.21
N PRO A 4 81.51 -13.97 -22.69
CA PRO A 4 80.48 -14.69 -23.43
C PRO A 4 80.10 -13.89 -24.70
N ALA A 5 79.97 -14.60 -25.81
CA ALA A 5 79.51 -14.04 -27.08
C ALA A 5 78.17 -13.29 -26.87
N PRO A 6 77.95 -12.13 -27.51
CA PRO A 6 76.69 -11.41 -27.39
C PRO A 6 75.55 -12.33 -27.82
N ALA A 7 74.57 -12.50 -26.92
CA ALA A 7 73.37 -13.27 -27.23
C ALA A 7 72.71 -12.67 -28.48
N HIS A 8 72.53 -13.48 -29.52
CA HIS A 8 71.87 -13.02 -30.74
C HIS A 8 70.50 -12.42 -30.39
N PRO A 9 70.17 -11.22 -30.90
CA PRO A 9 68.90 -10.57 -30.60
C PRO A 9 67.76 -11.46 -31.11
N VAL A 10 66.82 -11.80 -30.22
CA VAL A 10 65.62 -12.58 -30.56
C VAL A 10 64.52 -11.60 -30.94
N VAL A 11 64.01 -11.68 -32.16
CA VAL A 11 62.99 -10.78 -32.69
C VAL A 11 61.61 -11.18 -32.17
N PRO A 12 60.95 -10.37 -31.33
CA PRO A 12 59.63 -10.70 -30.81
C PRO A 12 58.54 -10.39 -31.84
N VAL A 13 57.67 -11.38 -32.10
CA VAL A 13 56.57 -11.25 -33.06
C VAL A 13 55.24 -11.72 -32.47
N THR A 14 54.13 -11.19 -32.98
CA THR A 14 52.78 -11.72 -32.76
C THR A 14 52.20 -12.21 -34.08
N LEU A 15 51.65 -13.41 -34.10
CA LEU A 15 50.92 -13.94 -35.26
C LEU A 15 49.46 -13.47 -35.19
N ASP A 16 48.95 -12.92 -36.29
CA ASP A 16 47.55 -12.57 -36.44
C ASP A 16 46.88 -13.53 -37.40
N LEU A 17 46.08 -14.44 -36.85
CA LEU A 17 45.45 -15.56 -37.53
C LEU A 17 43.95 -15.35 -37.75
N ARG A 18 43.46 -14.10 -37.58
CA ARG A 18 42.03 -13.80 -37.70
C ARG A 18 41.46 -14.08 -39.09
N ASP A 19 42.31 -13.98 -40.12
CA ASP A 19 41.97 -14.23 -41.53
C ASP A 19 42.55 -15.58 -42.03
N PHE A 20 43.08 -16.41 -41.12
CA PHE A 20 43.66 -17.72 -41.41
C PHE A 20 42.70 -18.84 -41.02
N GLN A 21 42.37 -19.74 -41.96
CA GLN A 21 41.33 -20.74 -41.77
C GLN A 21 41.73 -21.87 -40.81
N ARG A 22 43.02 -22.23 -40.76
CA ARG A 22 43.52 -23.40 -40.01
C ARG A 22 44.29 -22.99 -38.75
N VAL A 23 43.60 -22.32 -37.82
CA VAL A 23 44.21 -21.85 -36.56
C VAL A 23 44.87 -23.02 -35.81
N PRO A 24 46.19 -22.96 -35.52
CA PRO A 24 46.93 -24.03 -34.85
C PRO A 24 46.43 -24.21 -33.42
N ARG A 25 46.24 -25.46 -32.98
CA ARG A 25 45.70 -25.84 -31.66
C ARG A 25 46.74 -26.42 -30.71
N SER A 26 47.98 -26.56 -31.16
CA SER A 26 49.09 -27.12 -30.39
C SER A 26 50.40 -26.38 -30.68
N THR A 27 51.40 -26.56 -29.80
CA THR A 27 52.73 -25.98 -30.00
C THR A 27 53.37 -26.48 -31.30
N ASP A 28 53.22 -27.78 -31.61
CA ASP A 28 53.79 -28.39 -32.82
C ASP A 28 53.14 -27.84 -34.09
N GLU A 29 51.83 -27.58 -34.07
CA GLU A 29 51.14 -26.92 -35.18
C GLU A 29 51.56 -25.45 -35.36
N CYS A 30 51.82 -24.73 -34.26
CA CYS A 30 52.38 -23.38 -34.32
C CYS A 30 53.80 -23.37 -34.91
N VAL A 31 54.63 -24.34 -34.55
CA VAL A 31 55.97 -24.50 -35.13
C VAL A 31 55.88 -24.83 -36.61
N ALA A 32 55.02 -25.78 -37.00
CA ALA A 32 54.82 -26.13 -38.40
C ALA A 32 54.28 -24.94 -39.24
N LEU A 33 53.41 -24.11 -38.66
CA LEU A 33 52.97 -22.87 -39.30
C LEU A 33 54.12 -21.86 -39.42
N TRP A 34 54.95 -21.72 -38.38
CA TRP A 34 56.12 -20.84 -38.41
C TRP A 34 57.13 -21.27 -39.47
N ASP A 35 57.45 -22.55 -39.58
CA ASP A 35 58.38 -23.09 -40.57
C ASP A 35 57.95 -22.77 -42.02
N ARG A 36 56.64 -22.68 -42.26
CA ARG A 36 56.08 -22.25 -43.56
C ARG A 36 56.19 -20.75 -43.79
N LEU A 37 56.06 -19.95 -42.74
CA LEU A 37 56.07 -18.49 -42.82
C LEU A 37 57.49 -17.94 -42.88
N GLU A 38 58.41 -18.51 -42.11
CA GLU A 38 59.78 -18.01 -41.87
C GLU A 38 60.53 -17.64 -43.16
N PRO A 39 60.52 -18.45 -44.24
CA PRO A 39 61.19 -18.10 -45.49
C PRO A 39 60.71 -16.78 -46.10
N ALA A 40 59.42 -16.46 -45.95
CA ALA A 40 58.86 -15.18 -46.38
C ALA A 40 59.18 -14.07 -45.36
N VAL A 41 59.09 -14.34 -44.05
CA VAL A 41 59.38 -13.35 -42.98
C VAL A 41 60.78 -12.76 -43.10
N VAL A 42 61.80 -13.60 -43.35
CA VAL A 42 63.20 -13.16 -43.42
C VAL A 42 63.49 -12.22 -44.61
N THR A 43 62.58 -12.13 -45.57
CA THR A 43 62.72 -11.22 -46.72
C THR A 43 62.12 -9.83 -46.46
N VAL A 44 61.41 -9.66 -45.34
CA VAL A 44 60.65 -8.45 -45.05
C VAL A 44 61.47 -7.50 -44.18
N ASP A 45 61.33 -6.19 -44.42
CA ASP A 45 61.88 -5.16 -43.54
C ASP A 45 60.91 -4.89 -42.37
N PRO A 46 61.31 -5.18 -41.11
CA PRO A 46 60.48 -4.90 -39.93
C PRO A 46 60.10 -3.42 -39.76
N LEU A 47 60.86 -2.48 -40.35
CA LEU A 47 60.54 -1.05 -40.30
C LEU A 47 59.57 -0.59 -41.37
N ALA A 48 59.39 -1.34 -42.47
CA ALA A 48 58.51 -0.95 -43.57
C ALA A 48 57.03 -0.93 -43.14
N GLY A 49 56.69 -1.63 -42.07
CA GLY A 49 55.41 -1.52 -41.38
C GLY A 49 55.36 -2.42 -40.15
N PRO A 50 54.63 -2.04 -39.08
CA PRO A 50 54.55 -2.84 -37.87
C PRO A 50 53.89 -4.21 -38.11
N ARG A 51 53.06 -4.33 -39.14
CA ARG A 51 52.35 -5.56 -39.50
C ARG A 51 52.58 -5.89 -40.96
N VAL A 52 53.08 -7.10 -41.20
CA VAL A 52 53.25 -7.70 -42.51
C VAL A 52 52.15 -8.74 -42.71
N ARG A 53 51.66 -8.91 -43.94
CA ARG A 53 50.70 -9.97 -44.27
C ARG A 53 51.33 -10.92 -45.27
N ILE A 54 51.20 -12.20 -44.99
CA ILE A 54 51.68 -13.28 -45.84
C ILE A 54 50.44 -14.08 -46.27
N ASP A 55 50.20 -14.09 -47.58
CA ASP A 55 49.12 -14.86 -48.18
C ASP A 55 49.55 -16.33 -48.32
N LEU A 56 48.76 -17.25 -47.75
CA LEU A 56 48.95 -18.70 -47.86
C LEU A 56 47.93 -19.33 -48.81
N GLY A 57 47.31 -18.55 -49.70
CA GLY A 57 46.37 -18.99 -50.72
C GLY A 57 45.03 -19.42 -50.11
N ASP A 58 44.59 -20.64 -50.41
CA ASP A 58 43.29 -21.17 -49.98
C ASP A 58 43.12 -21.24 -48.45
N GLU A 59 44.23 -21.23 -47.70
CA GLU A 59 44.21 -21.22 -46.23
C GLU A 59 44.01 -19.81 -45.63
N GLY A 60 44.10 -18.75 -46.44
CA GLY A 60 43.94 -17.35 -46.03
C GLY A 60 45.25 -16.64 -45.69
N GLU A 61 45.15 -15.46 -45.06
CA GLU A 61 46.28 -14.59 -44.76
C GLU A 61 46.74 -14.73 -43.30
N VAL A 62 48.06 -14.72 -43.09
CA VAL A 62 48.67 -14.61 -41.77
C VAL A 62 49.35 -13.25 -41.62
N GLY A 63 48.94 -12.50 -40.59
CA GLY A 63 49.63 -11.29 -40.20
C GLY A 63 50.81 -11.58 -39.27
N ILE A 64 51.93 -10.88 -39.46
CA ILE A 64 53.08 -10.91 -38.55
C ILE A 64 53.30 -9.50 -38.04
N TRP A 65 53.14 -9.33 -36.73
CA TRP A 65 53.39 -8.06 -36.06
C TRP A 65 54.73 -8.10 -35.36
N PHE A 66 55.68 -7.29 -35.82
CA PHE A 66 56.95 -7.07 -35.13
C PHE A 66 56.71 -6.18 -33.90
N LEU A 67 56.94 -6.73 -32.71
CA LEU A 67 56.66 -6.01 -31.45
C LEU A 67 57.74 -4.98 -31.11
N ASP A 68 58.96 -5.20 -31.59
CA ASP A 68 60.08 -4.27 -31.45
C ASP A 68 60.92 -4.24 -32.75
N PRO A 69 60.41 -3.58 -33.81
CA PRO A 69 61.07 -3.58 -35.11
C PRO A 69 62.39 -2.79 -35.11
N ALA A 70 62.62 -1.92 -34.12
CA ALA A 70 63.84 -1.13 -34.02
C ALA A 70 65.06 -1.98 -33.60
N THR A 71 64.86 -3.05 -32.83
CA THR A 71 65.92 -3.92 -32.31
C THR A 71 66.18 -5.16 -33.16
N ALA A 72 65.40 -5.36 -34.23
CA ALA A 72 65.57 -6.48 -35.15
C ALA A 72 66.87 -6.33 -35.99
N PRO A 73 67.62 -7.42 -36.24
CA PRO A 73 68.81 -7.40 -37.07
C PRO A 73 68.46 -7.06 -38.52
N ARG A 74 69.42 -6.44 -39.23
CA ARG A 74 69.25 -6.01 -40.63
C ARG A 74 70.44 -6.47 -41.49
N PRO A 75 70.21 -7.24 -42.56
CA PRO A 75 68.92 -7.86 -42.94
C PRO A 75 68.49 -8.94 -41.95
N LEU A 76 67.20 -9.27 -41.94
CA LEU A 76 66.76 -10.57 -41.39
C LEU A 76 67.39 -11.67 -42.25
N GLY A 77 67.73 -12.80 -41.64
CA GLY A 77 68.37 -13.92 -42.35
C GLY A 77 68.20 -15.23 -41.59
N ALA A 78 68.67 -16.34 -42.17
CA ALA A 78 68.46 -17.70 -41.66
C ALA A 78 68.97 -17.95 -40.23
N GLY A 79 69.88 -17.12 -39.71
CA GLY A 79 70.34 -17.18 -38.32
C GLY A 79 69.52 -16.31 -37.34
N THR A 80 68.51 -15.60 -37.83
CA THR A 80 67.67 -14.72 -37.00
C THR A 80 66.73 -15.57 -36.16
N ARG A 81 66.79 -15.40 -34.85
CA ARG A 81 65.89 -16.11 -33.95
C ARG A 81 64.64 -15.28 -33.74
N PHE A 82 63.48 -15.88 -33.92
CA PHE A 82 62.19 -15.26 -33.64
C PHE A 82 61.58 -15.82 -32.36
N ALA A 83 60.84 -14.99 -31.64
CA ALA A 83 60.02 -15.42 -30.51
C ALA A 83 58.56 -15.01 -30.73
N ILE A 84 57.69 -15.98 -30.95
CA ILE A 84 56.24 -15.76 -31.01
C ILE A 84 55.76 -15.46 -29.58
N ARG A 85 55.38 -14.21 -29.32
CA ARG A 85 54.93 -13.72 -28.01
C ARG A 85 53.41 -13.74 -27.84
N GLY A 86 52.67 -13.89 -28.94
CA GLY A 86 51.22 -13.96 -28.91
C GLY A 86 50.65 -14.42 -30.24
N VAL A 87 49.40 -14.89 -30.18
CA VAL A 87 48.60 -15.30 -31.33
C VAL A 87 47.24 -14.61 -31.21
N LEU A 88 46.83 -13.85 -32.23
CA LEU A 88 45.49 -13.28 -32.34
C LEU A 88 44.62 -14.23 -33.15
N GLU A 89 43.65 -14.86 -32.50
CA GLU A 89 42.72 -15.79 -33.12
C GLU A 89 41.41 -15.08 -33.53
N PRO A 90 40.62 -15.67 -34.46
CA PRO A 90 39.26 -15.23 -34.70
C PRO A 90 38.44 -15.19 -33.40
N PRO A 91 37.62 -14.15 -33.16
CA PRO A 91 36.84 -14.05 -31.93
C PRO A 91 35.81 -15.18 -31.83
N GLU A 92 35.88 -15.96 -30.75
CA GLU A 92 34.90 -17.03 -30.48
C GLU A 92 33.66 -16.49 -29.76
N VAL A 93 32.47 -16.77 -30.30
CA VAL A 93 31.20 -16.41 -29.67
C VAL A 93 30.89 -17.37 -28.52
N ARG A 94 31.35 -17.03 -27.31
CA ARG A 94 31.07 -17.80 -26.07
C ARG A 94 29.59 -17.86 -25.70
N HIS A 95 28.82 -16.88 -26.12
CA HIS A 95 27.41 -16.72 -25.77
C HIS A 95 26.59 -16.59 -27.04
N ALA A 96 26.24 -17.74 -27.63
CA ALA A 96 25.47 -17.78 -28.87
C ALA A 96 23.98 -17.58 -28.62
N CYS A 97 23.31 -16.86 -29.52
CA CYS A 97 21.86 -16.77 -29.52
C CYS A 97 21.23 -18.12 -29.87
N THR A 98 20.25 -18.53 -29.07
CA THR A 98 19.53 -19.80 -29.27
C THR A 98 18.74 -19.79 -30.58
N SER A 99 18.08 -18.67 -30.90
CA SER A 99 17.31 -18.50 -32.14
C SER A 99 18.20 -18.44 -33.38
N CYS A 100 19.33 -17.69 -33.35
CA CYS A 100 20.28 -17.69 -34.47
C CYS A 100 20.85 -19.09 -34.72
N ARG A 101 21.24 -19.79 -33.66
CA ARG A 101 21.80 -21.15 -33.76
C ARG A 101 20.82 -22.13 -34.37
N ALA A 102 19.53 -22.05 -34.00
CA ALA A 102 18.47 -22.86 -34.61
C ALA A 102 18.30 -22.56 -36.12
N ALA A 103 18.59 -21.33 -36.55
CA ALA A 103 18.58 -20.91 -37.95
C ALA A 103 19.93 -21.11 -38.68
N GLY A 104 20.89 -21.82 -38.08
CA GLY A 104 22.19 -22.12 -38.69
C GLY A 104 23.22 -20.98 -38.65
N THR A 105 22.97 -19.90 -37.91
CA THR A 105 23.88 -18.76 -37.77
C THR A 105 24.37 -18.61 -36.32
N THR A 106 25.53 -17.96 -36.12
CA THR A 106 26.07 -17.72 -34.77
C THR A 106 26.24 -16.22 -34.52
N THR A 107 25.54 -15.71 -33.51
CA THR A 107 25.58 -14.28 -33.11
C THR A 107 25.73 -14.18 -31.60
N TYR A 108 26.49 -13.18 -31.14
CA TYR A 108 26.63 -12.89 -29.72
C TYR A 108 25.30 -12.50 -29.07
N ALA A 109 25.05 -13.07 -27.90
CA ALA A 109 23.78 -12.97 -27.17
C ALA A 109 24.01 -12.51 -25.73
N PRO A 110 23.92 -11.19 -25.47
CA PRO A 110 24.18 -10.64 -24.15
C PRO A 110 23.05 -10.97 -23.15
N TYR A 111 21.82 -11.13 -23.63
CA TYR A 111 20.65 -11.28 -22.78
C TYR A 111 20.33 -12.73 -22.45
N ARG A 112 19.84 -12.96 -21.23
CA ARG A 112 19.34 -14.27 -20.77
C ARG A 112 17.82 -14.31 -20.88
N CYS A 113 17.30 -15.42 -21.41
CA CYS A 113 15.87 -15.67 -21.47
C CYS A 113 15.46 -16.58 -20.30
N ALA A 114 14.69 -16.04 -19.35
CA ALA A 114 14.27 -16.78 -18.16
C ALA A 114 13.51 -18.09 -18.47
N GLY A 115 12.69 -18.13 -19.53
CA GLY A 115 11.96 -19.33 -19.92
C GLY A 115 12.80 -20.42 -20.57
N CYS A 116 14.03 -20.11 -21.02
CA CYS A 116 14.93 -21.14 -21.54
C CYS A 116 15.77 -21.81 -20.45
N ASP A 117 15.89 -21.21 -19.27
CA ASP A 117 16.75 -21.71 -18.18
C ASP A 117 16.17 -22.95 -17.49
N GLU A 118 14.89 -23.27 -17.69
CA GLU A 118 14.21 -24.39 -17.01
C GLU A 118 14.67 -25.78 -17.52
N ASP A 119 15.24 -25.88 -18.74
CA ASP A 119 15.62 -27.15 -19.40
C ASP A 119 17.15 -27.37 -19.56
N ARG A 120 17.96 -26.93 -18.58
CA ARG A 120 19.42 -27.20 -18.47
C ARG A 120 20.35 -26.59 -19.54
N ARG A 121 19.87 -25.72 -20.42
CA ARG A 121 20.73 -24.86 -21.26
C ARG A 121 20.37 -23.40 -21.03
N THR A 122 21.33 -22.58 -20.59
CA THR A 122 21.09 -21.15 -20.39
C THR A 122 20.78 -20.47 -21.72
N GLY A 123 19.49 -20.38 -22.08
CA GLY A 123 19.11 -19.84 -23.37
C GLY A 123 19.38 -18.35 -23.40
N ARG A 124 20.26 -17.96 -24.33
CA ARG A 124 20.61 -16.56 -24.57
C ARG A 124 19.99 -16.07 -25.85
N VAL A 125 19.70 -14.77 -25.89
CA VAL A 125 19.15 -14.08 -27.05
C VAL A 125 20.00 -12.86 -27.42
N CYS A 126 20.24 -12.69 -28.72
CA CYS A 126 20.84 -11.48 -29.26
C CYS A 126 19.82 -10.34 -29.26
N GLU A 127 20.29 -9.12 -29.53
CA GLU A 127 19.44 -7.93 -29.59
C GLU A 127 18.26 -8.08 -30.55
N ALA A 128 18.48 -8.63 -31.75
CA ALA A 128 17.43 -8.84 -32.75
C ALA A 128 16.34 -9.84 -32.30
N HIS A 129 16.67 -10.78 -31.42
CA HIS A 129 15.73 -11.79 -30.92
C HIS A 129 15.27 -11.54 -29.48
N ALA A 130 15.74 -10.47 -28.84
CA ALA A 130 15.35 -10.12 -27.48
C ALA A 130 14.01 -9.40 -27.51
N VAL A 131 13.03 -9.95 -26.80
CA VAL A 131 11.75 -9.31 -26.55
C VAL A 131 11.78 -8.72 -25.14
N PHE A 132 11.57 -7.41 -25.05
CA PHE A 132 11.40 -6.69 -23.79
C PHE A 132 9.95 -6.25 -23.67
N LEU A 133 9.33 -6.58 -22.55
CA LEU A 133 8.00 -6.09 -22.22
C LEU A 133 8.11 -4.77 -21.46
N ASP A 134 7.16 -3.87 -21.65
CA ASP A 134 7.14 -2.59 -20.93
C ASP A 134 7.09 -2.80 -19.41
N GLY A 135 7.66 -1.87 -18.64
CA GLY A 135 7.66 -1.93 -17.18
C GLY A 135 8.70 -2.86 -16.55
N GLY A 136 9.64 -3.42 -17.33
CA GLY A 136 10.78 -4.14 -16.78
C GLY A 136 11.86 -4.51 -17.80
N LEU A 137 13.14 -4.41 -17.41
CA LEU A 137 14.30 -4.79 -18.23
C LEU A 137 14.56 -6.31 -18.16
N ARG A 138 13.55 -7.11 -18.50
CA ARG A 138 13.67 -8.57 -18.58
C ARG A 138 13.57 -8.99 -20.05
N ALA A 139 14.61 -9.65 -20.53
CA ALA A 139 14.61 -10.21 -21.87
C ALA A 139 13.94 -11.58 -21.91
N SER A 140 13.22 -11.83 -22.99
CA SER A 140 12.67 -13.14 -23.35
C SER A 140 12.96 -13.43 -24.81
N CYS A 141 13.04 -14.70 -25.20
CA CYS A 141 13.05 -15.08 -26.62
C CYS A 141 11.62 -15.05 -27.19
N PRO A 142 11.43 -15.07 -28.53
CA PRO A 142 10.11 -15.01 -29.15
C PRO A 142 9.16 -16.15 -28.76
N HIS A 143 9.71 -17.29 -28.33
CA HIS A 143 8.98 -18.47 -27.87
C HIS A 143 8.60 -18.43 -26.39
N HIS A 144 9.34 -17.69 -25.56
CA HIS A 144 9.12 -17.61 -24.11
C HIS A 144 8.65 -16.21 -23.67
N VAL A 145 8.02 -15.47 -24.58
CA VAL A 145 7.34 -14.23 -24.22
C VAL A 145 6.23 -14.60 -23.23
N PRO A 146 6.23 -14.03 -22.01
CA PRO A 146 5.20 -14.32 -21.02
C PRO A 146 3.79 -14.13 -21.57
N GLU A 147 2.87 -14.99 -21.15
CA GLU A 147 1.47 -14.91 -21.54
C GLU A 147 0.63 -14.23 -20.47
N CYS A 148 -0.38 -13.51 -20.93
CA CYS A 148 -1.46 -13.03 -20.10
C CYS A 148 -2.34 -14.20 -19.66
N ARG A 149 -3.12 -14.03 -18.58
CA ARG A 149 -4.10 -15.05 -18.12
C ARG A 149 -5.10 -15.50 -19.21
N CYS A 150 -5.33 -14.68 -20.22
CA CYS A 150 -6.19 -15.02 -21.36
C CYS A 150 -5.49 -15.79 -22.48
N GLY A 151 -4.22 -16.20 -22.33
CA GLY A 151 -3.43 -16.92 -23.34
C GLY A 151 -2.81 -16.01 -24.42
N THR A 152 -3.13 -14.72 -24.44
CA THR A 152 -2.48 -13.77 -25.38
C THR A 152 -1.09 -13.40 -24.88
N LYS A 153 -0.11 -13.25 -25.79
CA LYS A 153 1.22 -12.72 -25.45
C LYS A 153 1.10 -11.40 -24.69
N ALA A 154 1.84 -11.29 -23.59
CA ALA A 154 1.84 -10.09 -22.78
C ALA A 154 2.56 -8.94 -23.50
N ALA A 155 2.17 -7.72 -23.15
CA ALA A 155 2.78 -6.49 -23.64
C ALA A 155 3.59 -5.76 -22.56
N ALA A 156 3.16 -5.84 -21.29
CA ALA A 156 3.84 -5.18 -20.18
C ALA A 156 3.78 -5.97 -18.88
N TRP A 157 4.73 -5.71 -17.99
CA TRP A 157 4.71 -6.13 -16.60
C TRP A 157 3.82 -5.20 -15.77
N CYS A 158 2.99 -5.77 -14.90
CA CYS A 158 2.17 -4.98 -13.98
C CYS A 158 3.05 -4.36 -12.87
N SER A 159 3.06 -3.03 -12.79
CA SER A 159 3.79 -2.25 -11.78
C SER A 159 3.10 -2.19 -10.41
N GLY A 160 2.03 -2.96 -10.21
CA GLY A 160 1.19 -2.92 -9.02
C GLY A 160 1.71 -3.72 -7.82
N VAL A 161 1.35 -3.28 -6.61
CA VAL A 161 1.82 -3.86 -5.34
C VAL A 161 1.43 -5.33 -5.14
N ARG A 162 0.29 -5.78 -5.69
CA ARG A 162 -0.12 -7.20 -5.62
C ARG A 162 0.71 -8.07 -6.56
N CYS A 163 1.06 -7.54 -7.73
CA CYS A 163 1.81 -8.28 -8.74
C CYS A 163 3.33 -8.20 -8.53
N ARG A 164 3.83 -7.14 -7.87
CA ARG A 164 5.27 -6.90 -7.59
C ARG A 164 6.16 -7.06 -8.82
N GLY A 165 5.67 -6.66 -10.01
CA GLY A 165 6.40 -6.85 -11.27
C GLY A 165 6.66 -8.30 -11.66
N ARG A 166 5.91 -9.28 -11.12
CA ARG A 166 6.05 -10.71 -11.42
C ARG A 166 4.99 -11.25 -12.39
N ARG A 167 3.99 -10.45 -12.74
CA ARG A 167 2.92 -10.83 -13.68
C ARG A 167 2.91 -9.90 -14.87
N ALA A 168 2.94 -10.47 -16.06
CA ALA A 168 2.80 -9.77 -17.32
C ALA A 168 1.36 -9.90 -17.85
N TRP A 169 0.89 -8.89 -18.57
CA TRP A 169 -0.48 -8.82 -19.08
C TRP A 169 -0.50 -8.31 -20.51
N CYS A 170 -1.51 -8.71 -21.28
CA CYS A 170 -1.74 -8.19 -22.63
C CYS A 170 -2.37 -6.79 -22.55
N ARG A 171 -2.33 -6.04 -23.66
CA ARG A 171 -2.82 -4.64 -23.72
C ARG A 171 -4.27 -4.48 -23.24
N THR A 172 -5.14 -5.43 -23.55
CA THR A 172 -6.57 -5.40 -23.16
C THR A 172 -6.80 -5.48 -21.65
N HIS A 173 -5.91 -6.14 -20.92
CA HIS A 173 -6.04 -6.30 -19.46
C HIS A 173 -5.16 -5.32 -18.66
N LEU A 174 -4.43 -4.46 -19.36
CA LEU A 174 -3.65 -3.39 -18.76
C LEU A 174 -4.47 -2.10 -18.72
N ARG A 175 -4.21 -1.32 -17.67
CA ARG A 175 -4.65 0.07 -17.53
C ARG A 175 -3.42 0.93 -17.31
N GLY A 176 -3.24 1.94 -18.16
CA GLY A 176 -2.14 2.88 -18.05
C GLY A 176 -2.29 3.77 -16.81
N HIS A 177 -1.17 4.19 -16.23
CA HIS A 177 -1.17 5.15 -15.13
C HIS A 177 -1.71 6.52 -15.63
N PRO A 178 -2.60 7.21 -14.88
CA PRO A 178 -3.24 8.43 -15.36
C PRO A 178 -2.29 9.58 -15.72
N ALA A 179 -1.09 9.62 -15.11
CA ALA A 179 -0.10 10.67 -15.30
C ALA A 179 1.25 10.18 -15.84
N ASP A 180 1.39 8.88 -16.15
CA ASP A 180 2.66 8.30 -16.60
C ASP A 180 2.40 7.19 -17.63
N ALA A 181 2.63 7.49 -18.91
CA ALA A 181 2.37 6.53 -19.98
C ALA A 181 3.28 5.29 -19.93
N THR A 182 4.40 5.34 -19.21
CA THR A 182 5.35 4.22 -19.12
C THR A 182 4.94 3.16 -18.09
N VAL A 183 3.96 3.47 -17.25
CA VAL A 183 3.53 2.62 -16.14
C VAL A 183 2.16 2.04 -16.43
N SER A 184 2.04 0.72 -16.30
CA SER A 184 0.78 0.01 -16.51
C SER A 184 0.48 -0.98 -15.39
N TYR A 185 -0.81 -1.15 -15.11
CA TYR A 185 -1.33 -1.99 -14.05
C TYR A 185 -2.34 -2.98 -14.60
N CYS A 186 -2.45 -4.17 -14.00
CA CYS A 186 -3.67 -4.95 -14.16
C CYS A 186 -4.84 -4.28 -13.44
N ALA A 187 -6.08 -4.62 -13.79
CA ALA A 187 -7.29 -4.05 -13.20
C ALA A 187 -7.28 -4.02 -11.66
N ASP A 188 -6.97 -5.16 -11.03
CA ASP A 188 -6.87 -5.29 -9.57
C ASP A 188 -5.89 -4.32 -8.92
N CYS A 189 -4.71 -4.15 -9.51
CA CYS A 189 -3.68 -3.26 -8.97
C CYS A 189 -4.01 -1.80 -9.26
N TYR A 190 -4.64 -1.54 -10.41
CA TYR A 190 -5.12 -0.22 -10.78
C TYR A 190 -6.18 0.25 -9.77
N ASP A 191 -7.20 -0.57 -9.49
CA ASP A 191 -8.30 -0.23 -8.58
C ASP A 191 -7.83 -0.10 -7.12
N GLU A 192 -6.73 -0.76 -6.76
CA GLU A 192 -6.10 -0.57 -5.45
C GLU A 192 -5.36 0.76 -5.33
N ARG A 193 -4.67 1.18 -6.40
CA ARG A 193 -3.86 2.41 -6.45
C ARG A 193 -4.69 3.66 -6.72
N PHE A 194 -5.70 3.54 -7.58
CA PHE A 194 -6.64 4.57 -8.01
C PHE A 194 -8.07 4.15 -7.69
N PRO A 195 -8.42 3.95 -6.40
CA PRO A 195 -9.75 3.54 -6.03
C PRO A 195 -10.76 4.60 -6.46
N VAL A 196 -11.84 4.18 -7.11
CA VAL A 196 -12.96 5.05 -7.46
C VAL A 196 -13.84 5.28 -6.24
N CYS A 197 -14.33 6.50 -6.03
CA CYS A 197 -15.31 6.80 -4.99
C CYS A 197 -16.65 6.11 -5.31
N GLU A 198 -17.32 5.55 -4.32
CA GLU A 198 -18.62 4.85 -4.48
C GLU A 198 -19.79 5.74 -4.92
N ARG A 199 -19.58 7.06 -5.03
CA ARG A 199 -20.63 7.99 -5.44
C ARG A 199 -20.58 8.12 -6.95
N ASP A 200 -21.70 7.81 -7.60
CA ASP A 200 -21.83 7.92 -9.04
C ASP A 200 -21.45 9.32 -9.55
N GLY A 201 -20.65 9.35 -10.61
CA GLY A 201 -20.13 10.59 -11.21
C GLY A 201 -19.01 11.29 -10.44
N CYS A 202 -18.60 10.80 -9.26
CA CYS A 202 -17.50 11.41 -8.52
C CYS A 202 -16.14 11.08 -9.16
N ARG A 203 -15.37 12.13 -9.49
CA ARG A 203 -14.00 12.02 -10.00
C ARG A 203 -12.92 11.95 -8.91
N GLY A 204 -13.32 12.07 -7.65
CA GLY A 204 -12.40 12.04 -6.51
C GLY A 204 -11.91 10.63 -6.18
N THR A 205 -10.66 10.51 -5.76
CA THR A 205 -10.04 9.23 -5.43
C THR A 205 -10.53 8.69 -4.07
N GLY A 206 -11.06 7.47 -4.06
CA GLY A 206 -11.67 6.78 -2.94
C GLY A 206 -10.69 6.21 -1.92
N TYR A 207 -9.78 7.02 -1.37
CA TYR A 207 -8.75 6.52 -0.44
C TYR A 207 -9.30 6.06 0.92
N ILE A 208 -10.45 6.59 1.34
CA ILE A 208 -11.05 6.25 2.64
C ILE A 208 -11.94 5.02 2.45
N ARG A 209 -11.86 4.06 3.36
CA ARG A 209 -12.72 2.86 3.37
C ARG A 209 -13.82 3.03 4.40
N CYS A 210 -15.05 2.67 4.03
CA CYS A 210 -16.14 2.57 4.98
C CYS A 210 -15.82 1.52 6.05
N GLU A 211 -15.87 1.94 7.31
CA GLU A 211 -15.55 1.16 8.50
C GLU A 211 -16.78 0.51 9.14
N HIS A 212 -17.98 0.76 8.59
CA HIS A 212 -19.24 0.18 9.06
C HIS A 212 -19.14 -1.34 9.15
N ARG A 213 -19.52 -1.88 10.31
CA ARG A 213 -19.51 -3.30 10.65
C ARG A 213 -20.39 -3.53 11.87
N THR A 214 -20.87 -4.76 12.02
CA THR A 214 -21.68 -5.23 13.15
C THR A 214 -20.98 -6.41 13.82
N LEU A 215 -21.44 -6.84 15.00
CA LEU A 215 -20.87 -8.03 15.64
C LEU A 215 -21.20 -9.32 14.88
N SER A 216 -22.31 -9.34 14.14
CA SER A 216 -22.66 -10.45 13.24
C SER A 216 -21.82 -10.45 11.96
N ALA A 217 -21.37 -9.29 11.48
CA ALA A 217 -20.59 -9.12 10.27
C ALA A 217 -19.34 -8.26 10.55
N MET A 218 -18.31 -8.88 11.13
CA MET A 218 -17.07 -8.18 11.52
C MET A 218 -16.23 -7.66 10.35
N LYS A 219 -16.49 -8.15 9.13
CA LYS A 219 -15.90 -7.60 7.91
C LYS A 219 -16.50 -6.23 7.66
N ALA A 220 -15.66 -5.20 7.64
CA ALA A 220 -16.10 -3.86 7.27
C ALA A 220 -16.65 -3.84 5.85
N CYS A 221 -17.64 -2.97 5.64
CA CYS A 221 -18.20 -2.65 4.32
C CYS A 221 -17.11 -2.47 3.26
N GLY A 222 -16.08 -1.67 3.55
CA GLY A 222 -14.90 -1.52 2.69
C GLY A 222 -15.13 -0.72 1.41
N ARG A 223 -16.36 -0.26 1.12
CA ARG A 223 -16.64 0.68 0.02
C ARG A 223 -15.72 1.90 0.13
N ARG A 224 -15.24 2.35 -1.02
CA ARG A 224 -14.24 3.41 -1.16
C ARG A 224 -14.95 4.76 -1.26
N VAL A 225 -14.55 5.75 -0.46
CA VAL A 225 -15.08 7.12 -0.51
C VAL A 225 -13.93 8.11 -0.59
N CYS A 226 -14.11 9.17 -1.37
CA CYS A 226 -13.16 10.27 -1.42
C CYS A 226 -13.24 11.12 -0.15
N VAL A 227 -12.31 12.07 0.02
CA VAL A 227 -12.29 12.95 1.20
C VAL A 227 -13.56 13.80 1.31
N GLU A 228 -14.11 14.24 0.19
CA GLU A 228 -15.33 15.08 0.14
C GLU A 228 -16.61 14.29 0.47
N HIS A 229 -16.66 13.00 0.11
CA HIS A 229 -17.83 12.14 0.33
C HIS A 229 -17.75 11.27 1.57
N ALA A 230 -16.59 11.23 2.23
CA ALA A 230 -16.42 10.50 3.47
C ALA A 230 -17.22 11.15 4.60
N GLN A 231 -18.26 10.47 5.06
CA GLN A 231 -19.01 10.88 6.23
C GLN A 231 -18.34 10.32 7.48
N ARG A 232 -18.16 11.14 8.51
CA ARG A 232 -17.51 10.72 9.76
C ARG A 232 -18.49 10.75 10.91
N TRP A 233 -18.81 9.57 11.42
CA TRP A 233 -19.66 9.44 12.60
C TRP A 233 -18.83 9.53 13.87
N GLN A 234 -19.09 10.57 14.68
CA GLN A 234 -18.24 10.91 15.82
C GLN A 234 -18.57 10.08 17.07
N VAL A 235 -17.91 8.93 17.19
CA VAL A 235 -18.11 7.99 18.31
C VAL A 235 -17.06 8.15 19.42
N TYR A 236 -15.82 8.49 19.08
CA TYR A 236 -14.65 8.37 19.97
C TYR A 236 -14.14 9.70 20.53
N GLY A 237 -15.03 10.68 20.69
CA GLY A 237 -14.69 12.02 21.20
C GLY A 237 -13.95 12.91 20.19
N PRO A 238 -13.79 14.21 20.49
CA PRO A 238 -13.42 15.25 19.51
C PRO A 238 -12.04 15.07 18.86
N TYR A 239 -11.08 14.45 19.56
CA TYR A 239 -9.71 14.27 19.08
C TYR A 239 -9.53 13.03 18.20
N SER A 240 -10.57 12.20 18.06
CA SER A 240 -10.55 11.00 17.22
C SER A 240 -11.21 11.28 15.86
N ARG A 241 -10.69 10.69 14.78
CA ARG A 241 -11.20 10.84 13.40
C ARG A 241 -12.60 10.22 13.15
N GLY A 242 -13.34 9.81 14.19
CA GLY A 242 -14.65 9.15 14.07
C GLY A 242 -14.60 7.79 13.35
N VAL A 243 -15.77 7.26 13.01
CA VAL A 243 -15.96 6.09 12.13
C VAL A 243 -16.22 6.60 10.72
N ALA A 244 -15.40 6.20 9.75
CA ALA A 244 -15.62 6.60 8.35
C ALA A 244 -16.75 5.76 7.73
N LEU A 245 -17.73 6.40 7.11
CA LEU A 245 -18.91 5.77 6.54
C LEU A 245 -19.07 6.14 5.07
N CYS A 246 -19.62 5.20 4.31
CA CYS A 246 -20.11 5.46 2.96
C CYS A 246 -21.49 6.15 3.02
N SER A 247 -21.97 6.65 1.89
CA SER A 247 -23.22 7.42 1.83
C SER A 247 -24.41 6.59 2.32
N LEU A 248 -24.52 5.33 1.88
CA LEU A 248 -25.53 4.38 2.30
C LEU A 248 -25.55 4.18 3.83
N HIS A 249 -24.44 3.71 4.40
CA HIS A 249 -24.38 3.41 5.84
C HIS A 249 -24.52 4.67 6.71
N HIS A 250 -24.11 5.84 6.23
CA HIS A 250 -24.34 7.09 6.94
C HIS A 250 -25.83 7.46 6.99
N GLN A 251 -26.57 7.25 5.89
CA GLN A 251 -28.01 7.48 5.85
C GLN A 251 -28.77 6.50 6.76
N GLU A 252 -28.36 5.22 6.75
CA GLU A 252 -28.96 4.16 7.56
C GLU A 252 -28.85 4.40 9.07
N LEU A 253 -27.80 5.11 9.54
CA LEU A 253 -27.61 5.39 10.97
C LEU A 253 -28.85 6.00 11.65
N ARG A 254 -29.61 6.86 10.94
CA ARG A 254 -30.80 7.51 11.50
C ARG A 254 -31.93 6.51 11.75
N SER A 255 -32.08 5.53 10.86
CA SER A 255 -33.09 4.46 10.94
C SER A 255 -32.66 3.30 11.83
N THR A 256 -31.37 3.10 12.08
CA THR A 256 -30.86 1.98 12.89
C THR A 256 -31.37 2.05 14.34
N PRO A 257 -31.96 0.97 14.91
CA PRO A 257 -32.43 0.96 16.29
C PRO A 257 -31.29 1.25 17.31
N PRO A 258 -31.58 1.73 18.53
CA PRO A 258 -30.52 2.14 19.48
C PRO A 258 -29.57 0.97 19.82
N GLU A 259 -30.10 -0.24 19.92
CA GLU A 259 -29.34 -1.48 20.10
C GLU A 259 -28.37 -1.72 18.93
N GLY A 260 -28.81 -1.46 17.70
CA GLY A 260 -27.99 -1.59 16.50
C GLY A 260 -26.87 -0.55 16.44
N LEU A 261 -27.12 0.69 16.89
CA LEU A 261 -26.06 1.69 17.00
C LEU A 261 -25.00 1.29 18.02
N ILE A 262 -25.42 0.76 19.17
CA ILE A 262 -24.49 0.24 20.19
C ILE A 262 -23.70 -0.95 19.64
N ASP A 263 -24.34 -1.84 18.87
CA ASP A 263 -23.67 -2.95 18.19
C ASP A 263 -22.55 -2.45 17.24
N ILE A 264 -22.85 -1.46 16.40
CA ILE A 264 -21.85 -0.86 15.48
C ILE A 264 -20.70 -0.23 16.27
N VAL A 265 -21.00 0.51 17.36
CA VAL A 265 -19.97 1.10 18.23
C VAL A 265 -19.09 0.02 18.85
N LEU A 266 -19.69 -1.06 19.36
CA LEU A 266 -18.96 -2.16 19.96
C LEU A 266 -18.09 -2.90 18.93
N ALA A 267 -18.64 -3.25 17.77
CA ALA A 267 -17.93 -3.92 16.69
C ALA A 267 -16.74 -3.09 16.16
N GLY A 268 -16.93 -1.77 16.00
CA GLY A 268 -15.86 -0.85 15.63
C GLY A 268 -14.76 -0.78 16.68
N THR A 269 -15.13 -0.80 17.96
CA THR A 269 -14.18 -0.75 19.09
C THR A 269 -13.39 -2.06 19.21
N VAL A 270 -14.03 -3.21 19.02
CA VAL A 270 -13.39 -4.54 18.94
C VAL A 270 -12.36 -4.57 17.80
N ALA A 271 -12.73 -4.08 16.61
CA ALA A 271 -11.83 -4.05 15.46
C ALA A 271 -10.59 -3.18 15.72
N ARG A 272 -10.76 -2.00 16.34
CA ARG A 272 -9.64 -1.12 16.73
C ARG A 272 -8.73 -1.77 17.78
N ALA A 273 -9.31 -2.46 18.77
CA ALA A 273 -8.53 -3.17 19.78
C ALA A 273 -7.67 -4.30 19.18
N LYS A 274 -8.18 -5.02 18.16
CA LYS A 274 -7.41 -6.06 17.45
C LYS A 274 -6.29 -5.48 16.57
N GLY A 275 -6.53 -4.35 15.89
CA GLY A 275 -5.56 -3.72 14.98
C GLY A 275 -4.29 -3.17 15.66
N HIS A 276 -4.34 -2.81 16.94
CA HIS A 276 -3.22 -2.26 17.70
C HIS A 276 -2.25 -3.31 18.30
N ARG A 277 -2.42 -4.61 17.99
CA ARG A 277 -1.52 -5.68 18.50
C ARG A 277 -0.16 -5.78 17.78
N GLY A 278 0.06 -5.01 16.71
CA GLY A 278 1.35 -4.94 16.01
C GLY A 278 1.88 -3.51 15.99
N GLN A 279 3.13 -3.33 16.45
CA GLN A 279 3.91 -2.07 16.53
C GLN A 279 3.55 -1.15 17.71
N SER A 280 4.41 -1.19 18.75
CA SER A 280 4.69 -0.15 19.76
C SER A 280 3.55 0.81 20.17
N ALA A 281 2.33 0.29 20.31
CA ALA A 281 1.20 1.08 20.74
C ALA A 281 1.28 1.26 22.26
N SER A 282 1.49 2.49 22.70
CA SER A 282 1.33 2.90 24.10
C SER A 282 0.07 2.26 24.70
N ARG A 283 0.17 1.80 25.95
CA ARG A 283 -0.86 1.11 26.76
C ARG A 283 -2.23 1.81 26.91
N ARG A 284 -2.61 2.78 26.08
CA ARG A 284 -3.99 3.27 26.00
C ARG A 284 -4.88 2.18 25.43
N ARG A 285 -5.44 1.36 26.34
CA ARG A 285 -6.48 0.38 26.04
C ARG A 285 -7.59 1.11 25.26
N VAL A 286 -7.93 0.58 24.09
CA VAL A 286 -9.11 1.02 23.35
C VAL A 286 -10.32 0.74 24.23
N GLN A 287 -11.06 1.79 24.61
CA GLN A 287 -12.21 1.71 25.51
C GLN A 287 -13.49 2.10 24.78
N LEU A 288 -14.62 1.57 25.25
CA LEU A 288 -15.93 2.03 24.83
C LEU A 288 -16.17 3.47 25.30
N PRO A 289 -16.91 4.28 24.53
CA PRO A 289 -17.32 5.61 24.99
C PRO A 289 -18.22 5.47 26.23
N ARG A 290 -18.01 6.37 27.21
CA ARG A 290 -18.86 6.46 28.41
C ARG A 290 -20.33 6.58 28.02
N ILE A 291 -21.22 6.08 28.86
CA ILE A 291 -22.66 6.07 28.58
C ILE A 291 -23.24 7.48 28.37
N SER A 292 -22.65 8.49 29.02
CA SER A 292 -22.97 9.90 28.78
C SER A 292 -22.65 10.37 27.36
N ILE A 293 -21.52 9.92 26.79
CA ILE A 293 -21.15 10.17 25.40
C ILE A 293 -22.08 9.39 24.47
N VAL A 294 -22.40 8.13 24.80
CA VAL A 294 -23.36 7.31 24.02
C VAL A 294 -24.73 7.99 23.97
N ARG A 295 -25.22 8.58 25.07
CA ARG A 295 -26.44 9.39 25.08
C ARG A 295 -26.38 10.51 24.05
N HIS A 296 -25.29 11.29 24.02
CA HIS A 296 -25.11 12.35 23.01
C HIS A 296 -25.05 11.80 21.58
N ILE A 297 -24.40 10.65 21.37
CA ILE A 297 -24.37 9.98 20.06
C ILE A 297 -25.78 9.62 19.61
N LEU A 298 -26.60 9.01 20.48
CA LEU A 298 -27.97 8.62 20.15
C LEU A 298 -28.86 9.85 19.84
N ILE A 299 -28.73 10.92 20.63
CA ILE A 299 -29.45 12.18 20.39
C ILE A 299 -29.04 12.79 19.04
N ASN A 300 -27.74 12.92 18.76
CA ASN A 300 -27.27 13.55 17.53
C ASN A 300 -27.55 12.71 16.28
N THR A 301 -27.56 11.38 16.43
CA THR A 301 -27.75 10.46 15.31
C THR A 301 -29.22 10.25 14.99
N ARG A 302 -30.08 10.09 16.02
CA ARG A 302 -31.48 9.67 15.84
C ARG A 302 -32.52 10.63 16.40
N ARG A 303 -32.10 11.69 17.10
CA ARG A 303 -32.98 12.59 17.86
C ARG A 303 -33.78 11.85 18.94
N THR A 304 -33.31 10.70 19.39
CA THR A 304 -33.92 9.93 20.48
C THR A 304 -33.25 10.29 21.79
N VAL A 305 -34.04 10.72 22.78
CA VAL A 305 -33.55 11.00 24.13
C VAL A 305 -33.84 9.78 25.00
N LEU A 306 -32.79 9.05 25.35
CA LEU A 306 -32.86 7.98 26.36
C LEU A 306 -32.16 8.47 27.64
N ASP A 307 -32.69 8.07 28.79
CA ASP A 307 -31.98 8.24 30.06
C ASP A 307 -30.82 7.24 30.18
N MET A 308 -29.95 7.44 31.17
CA MET A 308 -28.75 6.60 31.34
C MET A 308 -29.10 5.16 31.70
N GLU A 309 -30.22 4.91 32.38
CA GLU A 309 -30.64 3.57 32.78
C GLU A 309 -31.17 2.76 31.59
N ALA A 310 -31.95 3.40 30.72
CA ALA A 310 -32.40 2.86 29.46
C ALA A 310 -31.21 2.48 28.58
N ILE A 311 -30.20 3.35 28.45
CA ILE A 311 -28.99 3.03 27.67
C ILE A 311 -28.23 1.87 28.31
N ASP A 312 -28.15 1.78 29.63
CA ASP A 312 -27.47 0.66 30.31
C ASP A 312 -28.20 -0.66 30.12
N ARG A 313 -29.54 -0.64 30.09
CA ARG A 313 -30.35 -1.80 29.69
C ARG A 313 -30.03 -2.25 28.27
N LEU A 314 -29.75 -1.34 27.34
CA LEU A 314 -29.32 -1.71 25.98
C LEU A 314 -27.97 -2.44 25.99
N PHE A 315 -26.99 -1.94 26.77
CA PHE A 315 -25.69 -2.60 26.93
C PHE A 315 -25.82 -3.96 27.59
N THR A 316 -26.61 -4.07 28.66
CA THR A 316 -26.84 -5.31 29.39
C THR A 316 -27.59 -6.33 28.53
N GLY A 317 -28.61 -5.90 27.79
CA GLY A 317 -29.32 -6.75 26.83
C GLY A 317 -28.42 -7.23 25.70
N LEU A 318 -27.53 -6.39 25.18
CA LEU A 318 -26.53 -6.81 24.19
C LEU A 318 -25.53 -7.81 24.79
N GLU A 319 -25.06 -7.58 26.02
CA GLU A 319 -24.17 -8.50 26.72
C GLU A 319 -24.81 -9.88 26.89
N GLN A 320 -26.09 -9.94 27.31
CA GLN A 320 -26.82 -11.19 27.47
C GLN A 320 -26.94 -11.93 26.13
N ARG A 321 -27.39 -11.24 25.07
CA ARG A 321 -27.49 -11.83 23.72
C ARG A 321 -26.16 -12.38 23.20
N LEU A 322 -25.03 -11.79 23.60
CA LEU A 322 -23.70 -12.29 23.22
C LEU A 322 -23.28 -13.50 24.03
N ARG A 323 -23.65 -13.59 25.32
CA ARG A 323 -23.39 -14.77 26.16
C ARG A 323 -24.21 -15.98 25.73
N ASP A 324 -25.42 -15.76 25.22
CA ASP A 324 -26.29 -16.81 24.70
C ASP A 324 -25.77 -17.40 23.37
N ARG A 325 -24.78 -16.74 22.74
CA ARG A 325 -24.09 -17.26 21.55
C ARG A 325 -22.96 -18.21 21.95
N THR A 326 -22.68 -19.18 21.08
CA THR A 326 -21.69 -20.23 21.34
C THR A 326 -20.29 -19.66 21.68
N PRO A 327 -19.62 -20.08 22.76
CA PRO A 327 -18.42 -19.42 23.32
C PRO A 327 -17.14 -19.41 22.48
N ARG A 328 -17.13 -19.98 21.26
CA ARG A 328 -15.89 -20.23 20.50
C ARG A 328 -15.48 -19.10 19.53
N ASP A 329 -16.24 -18.02 19.43
CA ASP A 329 -15.86 -16.88 18.58
C ASP A 329 -14.99 -15.87 19.34
N ALA A 330 -13.71 -15.76 18.97
CA ALA A 330 -12.76 -14.81 19.53
C ALA A 330 -13.20 -13.34 19.42
N THR A 331 -14.10 -13.01 18.48
CA THR A 331 -14.73 -11.70 18.41
C THR A 331 -15.73 -11.50 19.54
N VAL A 332 -16.59 -12.48 19.79
CA VAL A 332 -17.57 -12.43 20.87
C VAL A 332 -16.85 -12.33 22.22
N SER A 333 -15.79 -13.11 22.44
CA SER A 333 -14.97 -13.00 23.65
C SER A 333 -14.39 -11.59 23.84
N ALA A 334 -13.81 -10.99 22.80
CA ALA A 334 -13.27 -9.63 22.87
C ALA A 334 -14.36 -8.57 23.11
N ALA A 335 -15.56 -8.76 22.56
CA ALA A 335 -16.69 -7.88 22.80
C ALA A 335 -17.17 -7.97 24.26
N LEU A 336 -17.28 -9.19 24.81
CA LEU A 336 -17.65 -9.42 26.21
C LEU A 336 -16.62 -8.84 27.17
N GLU A 337 -15.33 -8.96 26.89
CA GLU A 337 -14.25 -8.34 27.67
C GLU A 337 -14.38 -6.81 27.71
N LEU A 338 -14.66 -6.16 26.56
CA LEU A 338 -14.88 -4.72 26.50
C LEU A 338 -16.13 -4.30 27.28
N LEU A 339 -17.22 -5.07 27.18
CA LEU A 339 -18.47 -4.80 27.91
C LEU A 339 -18.27 -4.93 29.43
N ALA A 340 -17.55 -5.96 29.86
CA ALA A 340 -17.20 -6.20 31.25
C ALA A 340 -16.29 -5.08 31.79
N GLY A 341 -15.26 -4.70 31.05
CA GLY A 341 -14.37 -3.58 31.40
C GLY A 341 -15.08 -2.21 31.43
N HIS A 342 -16.14 -2.04 30.64
CA HIS A 342 -16.95 -0.82 30.63
C HIS A 342 -17.97 -0.75 31.78
N ARG A 343 -18.34 -1.88 32.39
CA ARG A 343 -19.41 -1.96 33.42
C ARG A 343 -19.21 -1.01 34.61
N PRO A 344 -18.01 -0.92 35.25
CA PRO A 344 -17.82 -0.03 36.39
C PRO A 344 -18.05 1.44 36.03
N SER A 345 -17.59 1.88 34.84
CA SER A 345 -17.79 3.25 34.39
C SER A 345 -19.27 3.57 34.11
N ARG A 346 -20.05 2.59 33.62
CA ARG A 346 -21.49 2.78 33.43
C ARG A 346 -22.22 2.94 34.76
N GLN A 347 -21.90 2.09 35.74
CA GLN A 347 -22.49 2.16 37.08
C GLN A 347 -22.17 3.49 37.77
N GLU A 348 -20.93 3.98 37.65
CA GLU A 348 -20.54 5.30 38.16
C GLU A 348 -21.37 6.42 37.50
N ASP A 349 -21.52 6.39 36.17
CA ASP A 349 -22.30 7.39 35.44
C ASP A 349 -23.79 7.37 35.81
N ILE A 350 -24.38 6.19 36.00
CA ILE A 350 -25.77 6.04 36.46
C ILE A 350 -25.94 6.57 37.88
N LYS A 351 -25.03 6.20 38.80
CA LYS A 351 -25.07 6.70 40.18
C LYS A 351 -25.01 8.22 40.20
N ARG A 352 -24.06 8.80 39.47
CA ARG A 352 -23.93 10.25 39.34
C ARG A 352 -25.19 10.89 38.73
N PHE A 353 -25.77 10.27 37.70
CA PHE A 353 -27.02 10.74 37.10
C PHE A 353 -28.17 10.73 38.11
N ARG A 354 -28.30 9.67 38.92
CA ARG A 354 -29.33 9.57 39.99
C ARG A 354 -29.15 10.65 41.04
N GLU A 355 -27.94 10.84 41.55
CA GLU A 355 -27.63 11.87 42.55
C GLU A 355 -28.00 13.27 42.04
N GLN A 356 -27.63 13.57 40.80
CA GLN A 356 -27.98 14.83 40.14
C GLN A 356 -29.49 14.98 39.92
N HIS A 357 -30.18 13.89 39.60
CA HIS A 357 -31.62 13.90 39.42
C HIS A 357 -32.37 14.11 40.76
N ILE A 358 -31.86 13.56 41.87
CA ILE A 358 -32.38 13.80 43.23
C ILE A 358 -32.19 15.27 43.61
N GLU A 359 -30.98 15.81 43.42
CA GLU A 359 -30.70 17.23 43.67
C GLU A 359 -31.61 18.14 42.83
N GLY A 360 -31.70 17.84 41.53
CA GLY A 360 -32.57 18.53 40.58
C GLY A 360 -34.05 18.49 40.98
N ARG A 361 -34.56 17.35 41.45
CA ARG A 361 -35.92 17.24 41.97
C ARG A 361 -36.12 18.12 43.21
N GLY A 362 -35.16 18.16 44.13
CA GLY A 362 -35.22 19.09 45.26
C GLY A 362 -35.27 20.58 44.84
N HIS A 363 -34.63 20.94 43.71
CA HIS A 363 -34.80 22.27 43.13
C HIS A 363 -36.16 22.49 42.47
N PHE A 364 -36.67 21.48 41.77
CA PHE A 364 -37.98 21.52 41.11
C PHE A 364 -39.13 21.57 42.12
N ASP A 365 -39.08 20.81 43.20
CA ASP A 365 -40.10 20.82 44.24
C ASP A 365 -40.20 22.20 44.90
N ARG A 366 -39.05 22.87 45.10
CA ARG A 366 -39.01 24.27 45.56
C ARG A 366 -39.66 25.23 44.56
N LEU A 367 -39.40 25.06 43.26
CA LEU A 367 -40.07 25.84 42.21
C LEU A 367 -41.59 25.63 42.25
N VAL A 368 -42.05 24.38 42.35
CA VAL A 368 -43.48 24.05 42.43
C VAL A 368 -44.12 24.66 43.67
N GLN A 369 -43.44 24.60 44.83
CA GLN A 369 -43.91 25.25 46.06
C GLN A 369 -44.05 26.78 45.90
N GLU A 370 -43.06 27.45 45.30
CA GLU A 370 -43.13 28.89 45.03
C GLU A 370 -44.26 29.25 44.04
N LEU A 371 -44.48 28.43 43.01
CA LEU A 371 -45.61 28.62 42.11
C LEU A 371 -46.95 28.52 42.86
N ARG A 372 -47.09 27.55 43.78
CA ARG A 372 -48.29 27.43 44.63
C ARG A 372 -48.46 28.60 45.59
N LEU A 373 -47.40 29.01 46.30
CA LEU A 373 -47.42 30.14 47.24
C LEU A 373 -47.79 31.47 46.56
N THR A 374 -47.55 31.58 45.26
CA THR A 374 -47.89 32.76 44.46
C THR A 374 -49.23 32.66 43.71
N GLY A 375 -50.07 31.69 44.08
CA GLY A 375 -51.41 31.50 43.53
C GLY A 375 -51.47 30.87 42.13
N ARG A 376 -50.35 30.32 41.64
CA ARG A 376 -50.25 29.73 40.29
C ARG A 376 -50.45 28.21 40.31
N HIS A 377 -51.50 27.74 40.96
CA HIS A 377 -51.76 26.31 41.17
C HIS A 377 -51.83 25.51 39.86
N GLN A 378 -52.59 26.00 38.88
CA GLN A 378 -52.71 25.35 37.57
C GLN A 378 -51.38 25.14 36.86
N LEU A 379 -50.44 26.06 37.05
CA LEU A 379 -49.09 25.94 36.48
C LEU A 379 -48.23 24.98 37.31
N ALA A 380 -48.28 25.10 38.63
CA ALA A 380 -47.55 24.23 39.55
C ALA A 380 -47.90 22.74 39.36
N ASP A 381 -49.16 22.45 39.07
CA ASP A 381 -49.65 21.08 38.86
C ASP A 381 -49.36 20.54 37.45
N ALA A 382 -49.03 21.42 36.50
CA ALA A 382 -48.85 21.07 35.10
C ALA A 382 -47.38 21.07 34.63
N VAL A 383 -46.47 21.69 35.40
CA VAL A 383 -45.04 21.65 35.09
C VAL A 383 -44.45 20.29 35.43
N GLU A 384 -43.52 19.81 34.62
CA GLU A 384 -42.82 18.54 34.87
C GLU A 384 -41.31 18.74 34.94
N PHE A 385 -40.67 18.03 35.87
CA PHE A 385 -39.22 17.94 35.90
C PHE A 385 -38.68 17.33 34.59
N SER A 386 -37.70 17.97 33.96
CA SER A 386 -37.06 17.44 32.76
C SER A 386 -35.62 16.99 33.01
N ASP A 387 -34.73 17.91 33.39
CA ASP A 387 -33.30 17.62 33.57
C ASP A 387 -32.67 18.65 34.53
N PHE A 388 -31.55 18.30 35.14
CA PHE A 388 -30.78 19.22 35.98
C PHE A 388 -29.29 19.13 35.66
N ARG A 389 -28.69 20.28 35.34
CA ARG A 389 -27.27 20.41 35.01
C ARG A 389 -26.54 21.10 36.16
N PRO A 390 -25.93 20.35 37.09
CA PRO A 390 -25.35 20.93 38.31
C PRO A 390 -24.18 21.88 38.02
N ARG A 391 -23.33 21.57 37.02
CA ARG A 391 -22.17 22.42 36.66
C ARG A 391 -22.57 23.83 36.25
N SER A 392 -23.68 23.96 35.53
CA SER A 392 -24.22 25.25 35.10
C SER A 392 -25.32 25.77 36.02
N ARG A 393 -25.72 24.99 37.04
CA ARG A 393 -26.87 25.23 37.93
C ARG A 393 -28.16 25.52 37.15
N ILE A 394 -28.41 24.78 36.08
CA ILE A 394 -29.60 24.95 35.23
C ILE A 394 -30.59 23.82 35.50
N LEU A 395 -31.83 24.18 35.85
CA LEU A 395 -32.97 23.28 35.95
C LEU A 395 -33.83 23.41 34.69
N PHE A 396 -34.01 22.31 33.95
CA PHE A 396 -34.92 22.22 32.82
C PHE A 396 -36.27 21.69 33.30
N VAL A 397 -37.31 22.44 32.97
CA VAL A 397 -38.70 22.15 33.33
C VAL A 397 -39.54 22.16 32.07
N LYS A 398 -40.37 21.13 31.89
CA LYS A 398 -41.35 21.12 30.81
C LYS A 398 -42.56 21.93 31.24
N VAL A 399 -42.93 22.88 30.39
CA VAL A 399 -44.16 23.67 30.54
C VAL A 399 -45.09 23.31 29.38
N PRO A 400 -46.30 22.81 29.65
CA PRO A 400 -47.27 22.51 28.59
C PRO A 400 -47.52 23.73 27.71
N GLN A 401 -47.61 23.52 26.39
CA GLN A 401 -47.68 24.61 25.41
C GLN A 401 -48.84 25.58 25.67
N GLN A 402 -49.99 25.02 26.06
CA GLN A 402 -51.21 25.77 26.42
C GLN A 402 -51.04 26.70 27.64
N LEU A 403 -50.05 26.45 28.51
CA LEU A 403 -49.79 27.24 29.71
C LEU A 403 -48.56 28.15 29.57
N GLN A 404 -47.86 28.12 28.43
CA GLN A 404 -46.69 28.98 28.21
C GLN A 404 -47.06 30.47 28.25
N GLY A 405 -48.22 30.85 27.69
CA GLY A 405 -48.72 32.23 27.75
C GLY A 405 -48.95 32.71 29.19
N SER A 406 -49.56 31.86 30.03
CA SER A 406 -49.79 32.12 31.45
C SER A 406 -48.49 32.15 32.27
N PHE A 407 -47.50 31.34 31.89
CA PHE A 407 -46.16 31.33 32.49
C PHE A 407 -45.40 32.64 32.21
N ILE A 408 -45.49 33.15 30.98
CA ILE A 408 -44.85 34.41 30.56
C ILE A 408 -45.59 35.62 31.18
N GLY A 409 -46.92 35.59 31.14
CA GLY A 409 -47.81 36.70 31.49
C GLY A 409 -47.79 37.83 30.44
N THR A 410 -48.77 38.74 30.51
CA THR A 410 -48.86 39.89 29.60
C THR A 410 -47.56 40.72 29.64
N GLY A 411 -46.91 40.91 28.49
CA GLY A 411 -45.65 41.65 28.38
C GLY A 411 -44.46 41.02 29.13
N GLY A 412 -44.52 39.75 29.51
CA GLY A 412 -43.48 39.08 30.32
C GLY A 412 -43.48 39.48 31.79
N ALA A 413 -44.54 40.12 32.29
CA ALA A 413 -44.61 40.60 33.67
C ALA A 413 -44.52 39.45 34.69
N THR A 414 -45.15 38.30 34.40
CA THR A 414 -45.15 37.14 35.30
C THR A 414 -43.77 36.52 35.41
N ILE A 415 -43.11 36.25 34.28
CA ILE A 415 -41.76 35.66 34.28
C ILE A 415 -40.72 36.61 34.90
N LYS A 416 -40.83 37.93 34.69
CA LYS A 416 -39.96 38.92 35.35
C LYS A 416 -40.14 38.92 36.87
N ARG A 417 -41.38 38.89 37.36
CA ARG A 417 -41.70 38.87 38.79
C ARG A 417 -41.22 37.57 39.44
N LEU A 418 -41.35 36.44 38.73
CA LEU A 418 -40.85 35.14 39.17
C LEU A 418 -39.31 35.12 39.21
N ARG A 419 -38.63 35.65 38.19
CA ARG A 419 -37.16 35.82 38.18
C ARG A 419 -36.67 36.67 39.35
N GLN A 420 -37.34 37.80 39.63
CA GLN A 420 -36.98 38.69 40.73
C GLN A 420 -37.17 38.04 42.10
N ARG A 421 -38.28 37.31 42.31
CA ARG A 421 -38.57 36.67 43.60
C ARG A 421 -37.70 35.45 43.89
N VAL A 422 -37.50 34.60 42.88
CA VAL A 422 -36.72 33.36 43.05
C VAL A 422 -35.22 33.63 42.92
N GLY A 423 -34.82 34.78 42.39
CA GLY A 423 -33.41 35.17 42.23
C GLY A 423 -32.68 34.35 41.17
N VAL A 424 -33.40 33.76 40.21
CA VAL A 424 -32.84 32.90 39.16
C VAL A 424 -33.19 33.40 37.76
N GLU A 425 -32.30 33.16 36.81
CA GLU A 425 -32.55 33.43 35.41
C GLU A 425 -33.44 32.32 34.81
N ILE A 426 -34.62 32.69 34.31
CA ILE A 426 -35.58 31.73 33.72
C ILE A 426 -35.61 31.94 32.22
N LYS A 427 -35.07 31.01 31.42
CA LYS A 427 -35.13 31.06 29.94
C LYS A 427 -36.19 30.09 29.42
N LEU A 428 -36.94 30.55 28.43
CA LEU A 428 -37.86 29.71 27.67
C LEU A 428 -37.14 29.28 26.39
N GLU A 429 -36.88 27.99 26.26
CA GLU A 429 -36.45 27.40 24.99
C GLU A 429 -37.70 27.00 24.21
N ARG A 430 -37.79 27.42 22.93
CA ARG A 430 -38.83 26.92 22.03
C ARG A 430 -38.45 25.48 21.66
N GLY A 431 -39.24 24.52 22.16
CA GLY A 431 -39.15 23.11 21.82
C GLY A 431 -39.67 22.80 20.43
#